data_AF-A0A1A9G418-F1
#
_entry.id   AF-A0A1A9G418-F1
#
_cell.length_a   1.000
_cell.length_b   1.000
_cell.length_c   1.000
_cell.angle_alpha   90.00
_cell.angle_beta   90.00
_cell.angle_gamma   90.00
#
_symmetry.space_group_name_H-M   'P 1'
#
loop_
_entity.id
_entity.type
_entity.pdbx_description
1 polymer ?
#
loop_
_entity_poly.entity_id
_entity_poly.type
_entity_poly.pdbx_seq_one_letter_code
_entity_poly.pdbx_strand_id
1 'polypeptide(L)'
;MTIISGRLEYLGWKRPWKVDGGSNAADLSREFWQFAEQRRGKPIKHVYDRDNYMLKADDASEFDLNYIEAGEGIIAQKREGFGMFNVAAYLEWALLALNGRQIIATITPGGFWLTNAPNEDVPGVVFQREGNMGVVPPGMERAICKVGQGAECCIFLCGGSTGLECAKFDPAFARQILDRKARGQMNADRIGDCRLLGRQGAQ
;
A
#
# COMPACT_ATOMS: atom_id res chain seq x y z
N MET A 1 -22.84 2.93 -4.73
CA MET A 1 -21.65 3.51 -4.09
C MET A 1 -21.47 2.79 -2.78
N THR A 2 -20.26 2.32 -2.51
CA THR A 2 -19.90 1.56 -1.31
C THR A 2 -18.78 2.32 -0.62
N ILE A 3 -18.90 2.53 0.69
CA ILE A 3 -17.85 3.12 1.52
C ILE A 3 -17.45 2.07 2.56
N ILE A 4 -16.17 1.76 2.64
CA ILE A 4 -15.59 0.82 3.60
C ILE A 4 -14.56 1.60 4.41
N SER A 5 -14.65 1.54 5.74
CA SER A 5 -13.72 2.22 6.64
C SER A 5 -13.20 1.24 7.67
N GLY A 6 -11.91 1.32 7.99
CA GLY A 6 -11.29 0.46 8.98
C GLY A 6 -9.78 0.35 8.82
N ARG A 7 -9.16 -0.54 9.59
CA ARG A 7 -7.72 -0.78 9.51
C ARG A 7 -7.39 -1.71 8.35
N LEU A 8 -6.49 -1.29 7.47
CA LEU A 8 -6.03 -2.11 6.34
C LEU A 8 -5.06 -3.20 6.82
N GLU A 9 -5.30 -4.44 6.40
CA GLU A 9 -4.34 -5.54 6.41
C GLU A 9 -4.15 -6.04 4.97
N TYR A 10 -2.95 -5.79 4.44
CA TYR A 10 -2.49 -6.31 3.15
C TYR A 10 -1.35 -7.32 3.38
N LEU A 11 -1.53 -8.55 2.88
CA LEU A 11 -0.56 -9.65 2.99
C LEU A 11 -0.02 -10.13 1.62
N GLY A 12 -0.25 -9.34 0.56
CA GLY A 12 0.13 -9.67 -0.82
C GLY A 12 -1.06 -9.94 -1.75
N TRP A 13 -0.78 -9.94 -3.05
CA TRP A 13 -1.76 -10.06 -4.14
C TRP A 13 -2.66 -11.29 -4.11
N LYS A 14 -2.16 -12.43 -3.62
CA LYS A 14 -2.87 -13.71 -3.62
C LYS A 14 -3.77 -13.90 -2.40
N ARG A 15 -3.96 -12.85 -1.59
CA ARG A 15 -4.71 -12.88 -0.33
C ARG A 15 -5.73 -11.74 -0.30
N PRO A 16 -6.83 -11.89 0.45
CA PRO A 16 -7.77 -10.80 0.69
C PRO A 16 -7.08 -9.54 1.22
N TRP A 17 -7.51 -8.37 0.74
CA TRP A 17 -7.03 -7.08 1.23
C TRP A 17 -8.04 -6.60 2.27
N LYS A 18 -7.81 -7.00 3.51
CA LYS A 18 -8.82 -6.89 4.55
C LYS A 18 -8.89 -5.47 5.08
N VAL A 19 -10.10 -4.98 5.31
CA VAL A 19 -10.35 -3.77 6.07
C VAL A 19 -11.21 -4.12 7.27
N ASP A 20 -10.62 -4.01 8.46
CA ASP A 20 -11.28 -4.30 9.72
C ASP A 20 -11.96 -3.03 10.26
N GLY A 21 -13.30 -3.00 10.12
CA GLY A 21 -14.18 -1.95 10.66
C GLY A 21 -15.02 -2.42 11.85
N GLY A 22 -14.66 -3.54 12.49
CA GLY A 22 -15.42 -4.14 13.60
C GLY A 22 -16.02 -5.50 13.26
N SER A 23 -17.35 -5.64 13.33
CA SER A 23 -18.01 -6.97 13.29
C SER A 23 -17.89 -7.72 11.97
N ASN A 24 -17.50 -7.07 10.87
CA ASN A 24 -17.26 -7.71 9.57
C ASN A 24 -16.04 -7.08 8.88
N ALA A 25 -15.03 -7.89 8.59
CA ALA A 25 -13.93 -7.49 7.72
C ALA A 25 -14.38 -7.51 6.25
N ALA A 26 -14.09 -6.45 5.51
CA ALA A 26 -14.33 -6.38 4.06
C ALA A 26 -13.06 -6.75 3.29
N ASP A 27 -13.21 -7.31 2.08
CA ASP A 27 -12.09 -7.61 1.18
C ASP A 27 -12.09 -6.65 -0.02
N LEU A 28 -11.13 -5.72 -0.05
CA LEU A 28 -11.00 -4.73 -1.11
C LEU A 28 -10.48 -5.31 -2.43
N SER A 29 -9.83 -6.48 -2.41
CA SER A 29 -9.25 -7.06 -3.62
C SER A 29 -10.34 -7.34 -4.66
N ARG A 30 -11.47 -7.90 -4.22
CA ARG A 30 -12.63 -8.18 -5.06
C ARG A 30 -13.15 -6.92 -5.72
N GLU A 31 -13.35 -5.85 -4.96
CA GLU A 31 -13.90 -4.58 -5.46
C GLU A 31 -12.96 -3.95 -6.50
N PHE A 32 -11.65 -3.97 -6.24
CA PHE A 32 -10.65 -3.47 -7.18
C PHE A 32 -10.65 -4.26 -8.49
N TRP A 33 -10.61 -5.59 -8.42
CA TRP A 33 -10.56 -6.44 -9.62
C TRP A 33 -11.83 -6.35 -10.45
N GLN A 34 -13.00 -6.26 -9.81
CA GLN A 34 -14.26 -6.02 -10.53
C GLN A 34 -14.25 -4.69 -11.27
N PHE A 35 -13.77 -3.61 -10.62
CA PHE A 35 -13.63 -2.31 -11.27
C PHE A 35 -12.64 -2.36 -12.44
N ALA A 36 -11.45 -2.95 -12.22
CA ALA A 36 -10.42 -3.07 -13.24
C ALA A 36 -10.92 -3.83 -14.47
N GLU A 37 -11.67 -4.92 -14.28
CA GLU A 37 -12.19 -5.72 -15.39
C GLU A 37 -13.22 -4.94 -16.21
N GLN A 38 -14.12 -4.21 -15.53
CA GLN A 38 -15.10 -3.34 -16.19
C GLN A 38 -14.46 -2.21 -16.99
N ARG A 39 -13.21 -1.84 -16.66
CA ARG A 39 -12.41 -0.80 -17.32
C ARG A 39 -11.39 -1.33 -18.31
N ARG A 40 -11.30 -2.65 -18.50
CA ARG A 40 -10.39 -3.23 -19.49
C ARG A 40 -10.65 -2.66 -20.89
N GLY A 41 -9.58 -2.19 -21.53
CA GLY A 41 -9.59 -1.52 -22.83
C GLY A 41 -10.28 -0.15 -22.84
N LYS A 42 -10.47 0.49 -21.68
CA LYS A 42 -11.15 1.80 -21.58
C LYS A 42 -10.25 2.87 -20.97
N PRO A 43 -10.52 4.16 -21.28
CA PRO A 43 -9.81 5.29 -20.71
C PRO A 43 -9.93 5.37 -19.19
N ILE A 44 -8.80 5.58 -18.52
CA ILE A 44 -8.73 5.70 -17.06
C ILE A 44 -7.87 6.88 -16.61
N LYS A 45 -8.16 7.40 -15.42
CA LYS A 45 -7.26 8.26 -14.67
C LYS A 45 -6.74 7.53 -13.45
N HIS A 46 -5.44 7.54 -13.30
CA HIS A 46 -4.73 6.99 -12.16
C HIS A 46 -4.00 8.11 -11.42
N VAL A 47 -4.19 8.18 -10.10
CA VAL A 47 -3.48 9.11 -9.22
C VAL A 47 -3.01 8.33 -8.01
N TYR A 48 -1.76 8.54 -7.64
CA TYR A 48 -1.12 7.91 -6.51
C TYR A 48 -0.26 8.94 -5.79
N ASP A 49 -0.37 8.98 -4.47
CA ASP A 49 0.55 9.67 -3.57
C ASP A 49 0.77 8.84 -2.30
N ARG A 50 1.42 9.43 -1.29
CA ARG A 50 1.83 8.72 -0.07
C ARG A 50 0.66 8.25 0.79
N ASP A 51 -0.48 8.92 0.69
CA ASP A 51 -1.64 8.76 1.55
C ASP A 51 -2.91 8.40 0.77
N ASN A 52 -2.85 8.45 -0.58
CA ASN A 52 -4.00 8.27 -1.44
C ASN A 52 -3.67 7.44 -2.69
N TYR A 53 -4.66 6.67 -3.10
CA TYR A 53 -4.70 5.99 -4.39
C TYR A 53 -6.07 6.19 -5.02
N MET A 54 -6.08 6.45 -6.32
CA MET A 54 -7.29 6.54 -7.14
C MET A 54 -7.06 5.87 -8.48
N LEU A 55 -8.00 5.02 -8.87
CA LEU A 55 -8.19 4.59 -10.25
C LEU A 55 -9.66 4.82 -10.63
N LYS A 56 -9.92 5.66 -11.64
CA LYS A 56 -11.28 6.01 -12.05
C LYS A 56 -11.44 6.03 -13.58
N ALA A 57 -12.68 5.92 -14.03
CA ALA A 57 -13.03 6.19 -15.43
C ALA A 57 -12.75 7.66 -15.77
N ASP A 58 -12.18 7.90 -16.94
CA ASP A 58 -11.93 9.24 -17.46
C ASP A 58 -11.87 9.19 -18.99
N ASP A 59 -13.00 9.47 -19.64
CA ASP A 59 -13.14 9.39 -21.11
C ASP A 59 -12.19 10.34 -21.85
N ALA A 60 -11.69 11.38 -21.17
CA ALA A 60 -10.71 12.32 -21.72
C ALA A 60 -9.25 11.83 -21.58
N SER A 61 -9.00 10.78 -20.80
CA SER A 61 -7.65 10.29 -20.54
C SER A 61 -6.97 9.75 -21.79
N GLU A 62 -5.69 10.04 -21.96
CA GLU A 62 -4.88 9.46 -23.03
C GLU A 62 -4.43 8.02 -22.75
N PHE A 63 -4.81 7.42 -21.61
CA PHE A 63 -4.39 6.08 -21.21
C PHE A 63 -5.56 5.11 -21.08
N ASP A 64 -5.44 3.95 -21.72
CA ASP A 64 -6.38 2.83 -21.57
C ASP A 64 -5.85 1.78 -20.59
N LEU A 65 -6.73 1.22 -19.78
CA LEU A 65 -6.39 0.14 -18.86
C LEU A 65 -6.31 -1.21 -19.58
N ASN A 66 -5.13 -1.80 -19.66
CA ASN A 66 -4.87 -3.06 -20.33
C ASN A 66 -4.31 -4.12 -19.37
N TYR A 67 -4.58 -5.38 -19.66
CA TYR A 67 -4.10 -6.51 -18.90
C TYR A 67 -3.02 -7.17 -19.73
N ILE A 68 -1.77 -7.17 -19.26
CA ILE A 68 -0.65 -7.74 -20.00
C ILE A 68 -0.27 -9.06 -19.35
N GLU A 69 -0.42 -10.15 -20.12
CA GLU A 69 -0.14 -11.52 -19.69
C GLU A 69 1.34 -11.74 -19.38
N ALA A 70 2.25 -11.04 -20.08
CA ALA A 70 3.68 -11.06 -19.78
C ALA A 70 3.97 -10.35 -18.44
N GLY A 71 3.95 -11.12 -17.36
CA GLY A 71 4.22 -10.65 -16.00
C GLY A 71 3.00 -10.45 -15.09
N GLU A 72 1.81 -10.90 -15.51
CA GLU A 72 0.55 -10.87 -14.71
C GLU A 72 0.16 -9.46 -14.21
N GLY A 73 0.32 -8.43 -15.05
CA GLY A 73 0.16 -7.03 -14.64
C GLY A 73 -1.08 -6.33 -15.20
N ILE A 74 -1.61 -5.37 -14.45
CA ILE A 74 -2.51 -4.34 -14.96
C ILE A 74 -1.66 -3.11 -15.34
N ILE A 75 -1.68 -2.74 -16.62
CA ILE A 75 -0.90 -1.64 -17.18
C ILE A 75 -1.85 -0.64 -17.81
N ALA A 76 -1.66 0.64 -17.53
CA ALA A 76 -2.28 1.69 -18.31
C ALA A 76 -1.35 2.08 -19.45
N GLN A 77 -1.81 1.99 -20.69
CA GLN A 77 -1.02 2.25 -21.89
C GLN A 77 -1.59 3.45 -22.63
N LYS A 78 -0.71 4.31 -23.14
CA LYS A 78 -1.08 5.49 -23.90
C LYS A 78 -1.75 5.05 -25.22
N ARG A 79 -2.86 5.71 -25.58
CA ARG A 79 -3.63 5.45 -26.82
C ARG A 79 -2.82 5.76 -28.08
N GLU A 80 -2.01 6.81 -28.02
CA GLU A 80 -1.14 7.25 -29.11
C GLU A 80 0.29 7.50 -28.63
N GLY A 81 1.27 6.97 -29.36
CA GLY A 81 2.69 7.13 -29.06
C GLY A 81 3.21 6.19 -27.96
N PHE A 82 4.39 6.51 -27.42
CA PHE A 82 5.04 5.71 -26.39
C PHE A 82 4.67 6.22 -24.99
N GLY A 83 4.19 5.33 -24.13
CA GLY A 83 3.93 5.63 -22.72
C GLY A 83 3.12 4.52 -22.05
N MET A 84 3.56 4.08 -20.86
CA MET A 84 2.82 3.13 -20.05
C MET A 84 3.19 3.27 -18.57
N PHE A 85 2.29 2.83 -17.69
CA PHE A 85 2.58 2.68 -16.27
C PHE A 85 1.88 1.46 -15.67
N ASN A 86 2.53 0.83 -14.68
CA ASN A 86 2.03 -0.38 -14.05
C ASN A 86 1.09 -0.03 -12.88
N VAL A 87 -0.22 -0.08 -13.15
CA VAL A 87 -1.28 0.22 -12.18
C VAL A 87 -1.20 -0.70 -10.97
N ALA A 88 -0.95 -1.98 -11.18
CA ALA A 88 -0.81 -2.94 -10.09
C ALA A 88 0.37 -2.54 -9.18
N ALA A 89 1.53 -2.20 -9.74
CA ALA A 89 2.69 -1.79 -8.94
C ALA A 89 2.38 -0.56 -8.05
N TYR A 90 1.76 0.49 -8.60
CA TYR A 90 1.40 1.67 -7.82
C TYR A 90 0.34 1.38 -6.75
N LEU A 91 -0.63 0.52 -7.05
CA LEU A 91 -1.60 0.10 -6.04
C LEU A 91 -0.93 -0.69 -4.91
N GLU A 92 -0.02 -1.60 -5.21
CA GLU A 92 0.71 -2.32 -4.17
C GLU A 92 1.52 -1.37 -3.29
N TRP A 93 2.15 -0.37 -3.89
CA TRP A 93 2.86 0.66 -3.12
C TRP A 93 1.91 1.43 -2.19
N ALA A 94 0.71 1.76 -2.65
CA ALA A 94 -0.32 2.37 -1.82
C ALA A 94 -0.78 1.45 -0.69
N LEU A 95 -1.06 0.18 -1.00
CA LEU A 95 -1.48 -0.82 -0.02
C LEU A 95 -0.40 -1.05 1.04
N LEU A 96 0.88 -1.08 0.65
CA LEU A 96 2.02 -1.16 1.57
C LEU A 96 2.12 0.09 2.46
N ALA A 97 2.06 1.29 1.87
CA ALA A 97 2.13 2.54 2.62
C ALA A 97 0.98 2.70 3.62
N LEU A 98 -0.23 2.34 3.21
CA LEU A 98 -1.45 2.37 4.02
C LEU A 98 -1.59 1.16 4.94
N ASN A 99 -0.76 0.12 4.81
CA ASN A 99 -0.92 -1.11 5.58
C ASN A 99 -0.83 -0.83 7.08
N GLY A 100 -1.73 -1.43 7.87
CA GLY A 100 -1.83 -1.18 9.29
C GLY A 100 -2.44 0.17 9.66
N ARG A 101 -2.83 1.02 8.70
CA ARG A 101 -3.47 2.33 8.95
C ARG A 101 -4.99 2.26 8.83
N GLN A 102 -5.66 3.22 9.45
CA GLN A 102 -7.07 3.51 9.22
C GLN A 102 -7.24 4.14 7.83
N ILE A 103 -8.08 3.52 7.01
CA ILE A 103 -8.37 3.97 5.66
C ILE A 103 -9.87 4.17 5.44
N ILE A 104 -10.19 4.91 4.39
CA ILE A 104 -11.51 5.00 3.78
C ILE A 104 -11.36 4.55 2.33
N ALA A 105 -12.02 3.44 1.99
CA ALA A 105 -12.16 3.00 0.62
C ALA A 105 -13.52 3.45 0.07
N THR A 106 -13.51 4.17 -1.05
CA THR A 106 -14.72 4.55 -1.77
C THR A 106 -14.78 3.77 -3.07
N ILE A 107 -15.89 3.09 -3.33
CA ILE A 107 -16.10 2.29 -4.55
C ILE A 107 -17.38 2.75 -5.23
N THR A 108 -17.26 3.08 -6.52
CA THR A 108 -18.38 3.47 -7.38
C THR A 108 -18.25 2.75 -8.72
N PRO A 109 -19.32 2.71 -9.55
CA PRO A 109 -19.18 2.23 -10.93
C PRO A 109 -18.12 2.98 -11.75
N GLY A 110 -17.79 4.21 -11.35
CA GLY A 110 -16.81 5.06 -12.02
C GLY A 110 -15.41 5.05 -11.39
N GLY A 111 -15.16 4.34 -10.29
CA GLY A 111 -13.82 4.34 -9.70
C GLY A 111 -13.65 3.62 -8.37
N PHE A 112 -12.38 3.51 -8.00
CA PHE A 112 -11.86 2.92 -6.78
C PHE A 112 -10.87 3.89 -6.14
N TRP A 113 -11.12 4.27 -4.89
CA TRP A 113 -10.28 5.20 -4.11
C TRP A 113 -9.90 4.56 -2.78
N LEU A 114 -8.64 4.76 -2.37
CA LEU A 114 -8.15 4.49 -1.03
C LEU A 114 -7.54 5.78 -0.49
N THR A 115 -8.00 6.24 0.65
CA THR A 115 -7.42 7.40 1.34
C THR A 115 -7.16 7.04 2.79
N ASN A 116 -6.13 7.62 3.40
CA ASN A 116 -6.00 7.55 4.85
C ASN A 116 -7.19 8.24 5.54
N ALA A 117 -7.49 7.83 6.77
CA ALA A 117 -8.44 8.56 7.60
C ALA A 117 -7.86 9.95 7.95
N PRO A 118 -8.65 11.04 7.87
CA PRO A 118 -8.14 12.42 7.93
C PRO A 118 -7.51 12.80 9.29
N ASN A 119 -7.91 12.12 10.38
CA ASN A 119 -7.46 12.45 11.74
C ASN A 119 -6.59 11.33 12.36
N GLU A 120 -5.97 10.50 11.52
CA GLU A 120 -5.11 9.44 12.00
C GLU A 120 -3.73 9.99 12.42
N ASP A 121 -3.46 9.99 13.72
CA ASP A 121 -2.13 10.34 14.25
C ASP A 121 -1.25 9.10 14.31
N VAL A 122 -0.32 8.99 13.34
CA VAL A 122 0.62 7.88 13.21
C VAL A 122 2.06 8.38 13.14
N PRO A 123 3.02 7.63 13.69
CA PRO A 123 4.43 8.02 13.66
C PRO A 123 4.95 8.12 12.22
N GLY A 124 5.74 9.16 11.97
CA GLY A 124 6.41 9.35 10.69
C GLY A 124 7.79 8.71 10.65
N VAL A 125 8.16 8.12 9.51
CA VAL A 125 9.52 7.71 9.17
C VAL A 125 9.98 8.43 7.90
N VAL A 126 11.29 8.57 7.72
CA VAL A 126 11.89 9.19 6.53
C VAL A 126 12.68 8.15 5.75
N PHE A 127 12.70 8.23 4.42
CA PHE A 127 13.62 7.40 3.65
C PHE A 127 15.07 7.78 3.94
N GLN A 128 15.93 6.77 3.98
CA GLN A 128 17.36 6.95 3.88
C GLN A 128 17.75 7.62 2.56
N ARG A 129 18.92 8.26 2.56
CA ARG A 129 19.48 8.87 1.34
C ARG A 129 19.71 7.82 0.26
N GLU A 130 20.03 6.58 0.62
CA GLU A 130 20.27 5.46 -0.29
C GLU A 130 19.24 4.36 -0.03
N GLY A 131 18.34 4.10 -0.99
CA GLY A 131 17.32 3.04 -0.90
C GLY A 131 15.91 3.48 -0.46
N ASN A 132 15.04 2.48 -0.26
CA ASN A 132 13.63 2.64 0.12
C ASN A 132 13.36 2.21 1.58
N MET A 133 14.41 2.09 2.40
CA MET A 133 14.28 1.78 3.81
C MET A 133 13.91 3.04 4.60
N GLY A 134 12.93 2.93 5.48
CA GLY A 134 12.59 4.00 6.42
C GLY A 134 13.56 4.02 7.60
N VAL A 135 14.00 5.21 8.02
CA VAL A 135 14.76 5.41 9.25
C VAL A 135 13.79 5.45 10.43
N VAL A 136 14.00 4.56 11.40
CA VAL A 136 13.36 4.70 12.71
C VAL A 136 14.20 5.66 13.53
N PRO A 137 13.66 6.79 14.03
CA PRO A 137 14.45 7.72 14.82
C PRO A 137 15.03 7.05 16.06
N PRO A 138 16.31 7.29 16.40
CA PRO A 138 16.93 6.72 17.60
C PRO A 138 16.11 7.02 18.86
N GLY A 139 15.86 5.99 19.67
CA GLY A 139 15.07 6.08 20.91
C GLY A 139 13.55 5.97 20.71
N MET A 140 13.06 6.00 19.46
CA MET A 140 11.64 5.87 19.14
C MET A 140 11.22 4.43 18.82
N GLU A 141 12.14 3.46 18.87
CA GLU A 141 11.91 2.09 18.39
C GLU A 141 10.87 1.36 19.25
N ARG A 142 10.88 1.59 20.57
CA ARG A 142 9.83 1.07 21.46
C ARG A 142 8.48 1.77 21.25
N ALA A 143 8.48 3.07 20.95
CA ALA A 143 7.24 3.82 20.75
C ALA A 143 6.56 3.45 19.42
N ILE A 144 7.34 3.46 18.33
CA ILE A 144 6.89 3.25 16.95
C ILE A 144 6.77 1.77 16.63
N CYS A 145 7.83 1.00 16.88
CA CYS A 145 7.94 -0.39 16.45
C CYS A 145 7.64 -1.40 17.55
N LYS A 146 7.43 -0.96 18.80
CA LYS A 146 7.10 -1.82 19.96
C LYS A 146 8.16 -2.92 20.20
N VAL A 147 9.44 -2.55 20.03
CA VAL A 147 10.57 -3.46 20.25
C VAL A 147 10.51 -4.10 21.63
N GLY A 148 10.65 -5.43 21.67
CA GLY A 148 10.63 -6.22 22.89
C GLY A 148 9.24 -6.58 23.42
N GLN A 149 8.16 -6.25 22.70
CA GLN A 149 6.77 -6.51 23.12
C GLN A 149 6.18 -7.78 22.48
N GLY A 150 7.00 -8.75 22.09
CA GLY A 150 6.55 -10.02 21.52
C GLY A 150 5.75 -9.84 20.21
N ALA A 151 4.52 -10.35 20.18
CA ALA A 151 3.62 -10.26 19.02
C ALA A 151 3.29 -8.81 18.60
N GLU A 152 3.29 -7.87 19.56
CA GLU A 152 3.04 -6.45 19.30
C GLU A 152 4.21 -5.75 18.58
N CYS A 153 5.39 -6.39 18.52
CA CYS A 153 6.51 -5.87 17.76
C CYS A 153 6.14 -5.76 16.27
N CYS A 154 6.56 -4.67 15.62
CA CYS A 154 6.31 -4.46 14.20
C CYS A 154 7.09 -5.47 13.35
N ILE A 155 6.41 -6.14 12.41
CA ILE A 155 7.01 -7.11 11.51
C ILE A 155 8.03 -6.49 10.53
N PHE A 156 7.93 -5.19 10.26
CA PHE A 156 8.78 -4.49 9.29
C PHE A 156 10.07 -3.92 9.88
N LEU A 157 10.28 -4.08 11.19
CA LEU A 157 11.52 -3.66 11.82
C LEU A 157 12.64 -4.64 11.46
N CYS A 158 13.75 -4.11 10.93
CA CYS A 158 14.93 -4.90 10.58
C CYS A 158 16.21 -4.19 11.03
N GLY A 159 17.30 -4.95 11.16
CA GLY A 159 18.63 -4.38 11.35
C GLY A 159 19.28 -4.11 10.01
N GLY A 160 19.77 -2.90 9.80
CA GLY A 160 20.50 -2.46 8.62
C GLY A 160 21.85 -1.84 8.98
N SER A 161 22.48 -1.20 8.00
CA SER A 161 23.84 -0.67 8.14
C SER A 161 23.95 0.51 9.11
N THR A 162 22.85 1.22 9.35
CA THR A 162 22.81 2.39 10.24
C THR A 162 22.03 2.13 11.53
N GLY A 163 21.76 0.87 11.88
CA GLY A 163 20.96 0.49 13.05
C GLY A 163 19.59 -0.10 12.66
N LEU A 164 18.53 0.35 13.32
CA LEU A 164 17.18 -0.18 13.09
C LEU A 164 16.45 0.59 11.98
N GLU A 165 15.88 -0.16 11.04
CA GLU A 165 15.27 0.35 9.82
C GLU A 165 13.87 -0.26 9.61
N CYS A 166 13.05 0.45 8.83
CA CYS A 166 11.68 0.07 8.49
C CYS A 166 11.60 -0.40 7.03
N ALA A 167 11.36 -1.68 6.84
CA ALA A 167 11.22 -2.32 5.54
C ALA A 167 9.84 -2.13 4.87
N LYS A 168 8.87 -1.49 5.56
CA LYS A 168 7.47 -1.35 5.09
C LYS A 168 7.39 -0.69 3.71
N PHE A 169 8.27 0.27 3.46
CA PHE A 169 8.25 1.12 2.27
C PHE A 169 9.21 0.65 1.17
N ASP A 170 9.90 -0.49 1.39
CA ASP A 170 10.63 -1.19 0.34
C ASP A 170 9.76 -2.35 -0.19
N PRO A 171 9.24 -2.28 -1.43
CA PRO A 171 8.31 -3.29 -1.93
C PRO A 171 8.89 -4.71 -1.96
N ALA A 172 10.19 -4.87 -2.24
CA ALA A 172 10.80 -6.18 -2.36
C ALA A 172 10.91 -6.85 -0.98
N PHE A 173 11.42 -6.12 0.01
CA PHE A 173 11.50 -6.62 1.38
C PHE A 173 10.12 -6.76 2.03
N ALA A 174 9.23 -5.79 1.85
CA ALA A 174 7.90 -5.83 2.42
C ALA A 174 7.11 -7.07 1.97
N ARG A 175 7.18 -7.44 0.68
CA ARG A 175 6.56 -8.69 0.17
C ARG A 175 7.08 -9.93 0.90
N GLN A 176 8.40 -10.04 1.10
CA GLN A 176 8.99 -11.20 1.78
C GLN A 176 8.52 -11.27 3.24
N ILE A 177 8.50 -10.14 3.95
CA ILE A 177 8.07 -10.07 5.34
C ILE A 177 6.58 -10.40 5.47
N LEU A 178 5.73 -9.83 4.61
CA LEU A 178 4.29 -10.08 4.60
C LEU A 178 3.96 -11.56 4.30
N ASP A 179 4.70 -12.18 3.38
CA ASP A 179 4.53 -13.60 3.10
C ASP A 179 4.92 -14.48 4.29
N ARG A 180 6.00 -14.14 5.01
CA ARG A 180 6.37 -14.82 6.26
C ARG A 180 5.32 -14.65 7.35
N LYS A 181 4.77 -13.44 7.55
CA LYS A 181 3.64 -13.20 8.48
C LYS A 181 2.45 -14.08 8.09
N ALA A 182 2.07 -14.08 6.83
CA ALA A 182 0.93 -14.85 6.35
C ALA A 182 1.09 -16.37 6.52
N ARG A 183 2.33 -16.87 6.56
CA ARG A 183 2.66 -18.28 6.82
C ARG A 183 2.84 -18.60 8.32
N GLY A 184 2.69 -17.62 9.22
CA GLY A 184 2.94 -17.80 10.65
C GLY A 184 4.40 -18.07 11.01
N GLN A 185 5.35 -17.57 10.19
CA GLN A 185 6.80 -17.82 10.35
C GLN A 185 7.52 -16.68 11.10
N MET A 186 6.78 -15.94 11.93
CA MET A 186 7.27 -14.77 12.67
C MET A 186 6.72 -14.79 14.10
N ASN A 187 7.56 -14.35 15.06
CA ASN A 187 7.13 -14.13 16.44
C ASN A 187 6.45 -12.77 16.61
N ALA A 188 6.89 -11.78 15.83
CA ALA A 188 6.24 -10.49 15.68
C ALA A 188 5.02 -10.66 14.77
N ASP A 189 3.91 -10.00 15.09
CA ASP A 189 2.68 -10.10 14.32
C ASP A 189 2.10 -8.74 13.90
N ARG A 190 2.40 -7.66 14.64
CA ARG A 190 1.83 -6.34 14.33
C ARG A 190 2.34 -5.77 13.00
N ILE A 191 1.41 -5.36 12.14
CA ILE A 191 1.69 -4.52 10.97
C ILE A 191 1.77 -3.06 11.45
N GLY A 192 2.91 -2.40 11.22
CA GLY A 192 3.13 -1.03 11.66
C GLY A 192 2.26 0.00 10.92
N ASP A 193 1.65 0.91 11.67
CA ASP A 193 0.77 2.00 11.21
C ASP A 193 1.52 3.27 10.79
N CYS A 194 2.86 3.27 10.84
CA CYS A 194 3.68 4.42 10.48
C CYS A 194 3.44 4.95 9.04
N ARG A 195 3.74 6.23 8.84
CA ARG A 195 3.67 6.95 7.55
C ARG A 195 5.04 7.40 7.05
N LEU A 196 5.17 7.60 5.75
CA LEU A 196 6.39 8.13 5.13
C LEU A 196 6.33 9.66 5.02
N LEU A 197 7.27 10.37 5.66
CA LEU A 197 7.36 11.83 5.63
C LEU A 197 8.12 12.37 4.40
N GLY A 198 8.85 11.52 3.70
CA GLY A 198 9.63 11.88 2.52
C GLY A 198 11.07 11.37 2.62
N ARG A 199 11.96 11.97 1.83
CA ARG A 199 13.37 11.60 1.81
C ARG A 199 14.18 12.57 2.64
N GLN A 200 15.10 12.04 3.44
CA GLN A 200 16.03 12.87 4.19
C GLN A 200 16.86 13.73 3.22
N GLY A 201 16.84 15.05 3.42
CA GLY A 201 17.61 16.01 2.62
C GLY A 201 16.99 16.41 1.27
N ALA A 202 15.76 16.00 0.96
CA ALA A 202 15.00 16.62 -0.11
C ALA A 202 14.44 17.96 0.39
N GLN A 203 14.97 19.08 -0.12
CA GLN A 203 14.37 20.41 0.03
C GLN A 203 13.18 20.57 -0.91
#